data_AF-A0A3B8WVX5-F1
#
_entry.id   AF-A0A3B8WVX5-F1
#
_cell.length_a   1.000
_cell.length_b   1.000
_cell.length_c   1.000
_cell.angle_alpha   90.00
_cell.angle_beta   90.00
_cell.angle_gamma   90.00
#
_symmetry.space_group_name_H-M   'P 1'
#
loop_
_entity.id
_entity.type
_entity.pdbx_description
1 polymer ?
#
loop_
_entity_poly.entity_id
_entity_poly.type
_entity_poly.pdbx_seq_one_letter_code
_entity_poly.pdbx_strand_id
1 'polypeptide(L)'
;MTAQIIDGKAAAGRIRQQVSEQVGQLLASGKRRPGLAVVLVGFDPASEIYVRNKRKACDQVGFDSRAIDLPEETSEAELLGLIQELNDDPDVDGILVQLPLPLHIDSSKVINAIDPVKDVDGFHPHNIGLLAQRLPGLRPCT
;
A
#
# COMPACT_ATOMS: atom_id res chain seq x y z
N MET A 1 -2.46 -28.96 -28.15
CA MET A 1 -2.88 -27.58 -27.85
C MET A 1 -1.83 -26.95 -26.96
N THR A 2 -1.31 -25.78 -27.31
CA THR A 2 -0.37 -25.01 -26.47
C THR A 2 -1.14 -24.18 -25.46
N ALA A 3 -0.54 -23.93 -24.29
CA ALA A 3 -1.13 -23.05 -23.29
C ALA A 3 -1.29 -21.62 -23.84
N GLN A 4 -2.37 -20.95 -23.47
CA GLN A 4 -2.56 -19.53 -23.74
C GLN A 4 -1.80 -18.70 -22.70
N ILE A 5 -1.10 -17.65 -23.15
CA ILE A 5 -0.36 -16.75 -22.27
C ILE A 5 -1.32 -15.75 -21.65
N ILE A 6 -1.37 -15.70 -20.32
CA ILE A 6 -2.01 -14.60 -19.58
C ILE A 6 -0.95 -13.51 -19.38
N ASP A 7 -1.01 -12.47 -20.20
CA ASP A 7 -0.05 -11.36 -20.14
C ASP A 7 -0.40 -10.35 -19.03
N GLY A 8 0.15 -10.60 -17.83
CA GLY A 8 0.00 -9.72 -16.68
C GLY A 8 0.63 -8.34 -16.86
N LYS A 9 1.65 -8.20 -17.71
CA LYS A 9 2.31 -6.91 -17.96
C LYS A 9 1.38 -5.99 -18.76
N ALA A 10 0.76 -6.52 -19.81
CA ALA A 10 -0.23 -5.79 -20.59
C ALA A 10 -1.47 -5.46 -19.73
N ALA A 11 -1.94 -6.38 -18.89
CA ALA A 11 -3.05 -6.13 -17.97
C ALA A 11 -2.75 -5.01 -16.96
N ALA A 12 -1.60 -5.07 -16.28
CA ALA A 12 -1.17 -4.04 -15.34
C ALA A 12 -0.99 -2.67 -16.01
N GLY A 13 -0.52 -2.64 -17.27
CA GLY A 13 -0.42 -1.42 -18.05
C GLY A 13 -1.77 -0.73 -18.26
N ARG A 14 -2.79 -1.50 -18.63
CA ARG A 14 -4.17 -0.98 -18.80
C ARG A 14 -4.75 -0.43 -17.50
N ILE A 15 -4.54 -1.15 -16.38
CA ILE A 15 -5.02 -0.71 -15.07
C ILE A 15 -4.36 0.61 -14.66
N ARG A 16 -3.03 0.74 -14.82
CA ARG A 16 -2.34 2.00 -14.51
C ARG A 16 -2.85 3.17 -15.34
N GLN A 17 -3.12 2.96 -16.63
CA GLN A 17 -3.69 3.99 -17.49
C GLN A 17 -5.07 4.45 -16.96
N GLN A 18 -5.95 3.51 -16.64
CA GLN A 18 -7.28 3.82 -16.09
C GLN A 18 -7.19 4.61 -14.78
N VAL A 19 -6.29 4.22 -13.87
CA VAL A 19 -6.08 4.94 -12.61
C VAL A 19 -5.55 6.35 -12.88
N SER A 20 -4.58 6.52 -13.78
CA SER A 20 -4.04 7.84 -14.16
C SER A 20 -5.12 8.77 -14.72
N GLU A 21 -6.00 8.25 -15.58
CA GLU A 21 -7.15 8.99 -16.11
C GLU A 21 -8.13 9.42 -15.00
N GLN A 22 -8.42 8.53 -14.05
CA GLN A 22 -9.28 8.85 -12.89
C GLN A 22 -8.65 9.91 -11.97
N VAL A 23 -7.35 9.84 -11.73
CA VAL A 23 -6.62 10.87 -10.98
C VAL A 23 -6.69 12.20 -11.71
N GLY A 24 -6.47 12.22 -13.03
CA GLY A 24 -6.63 13.42 -13.84
C GLY A 24 -8.02 14.06 -13.69
N GLN A 25 -9.08 13.25 -13.68
CA GLN A 25 -10.45 13.71 -13.44
C GLN A 25 -10.65 14.27 -12.02
N LEU A 26 -10.10 13.61 -10.99
CA LEU A 26 -10.14 14.10 -9.62
C LEU A 26 -9.50 15.49 -9.50
N LEU A 27 -8.31 15.66 -10.09
CA LEU A 27 -7.58 16.93 -10.08
C LEU A 27 -8.31 18.02 -10.86
N ALA A 28 -8.87 17.70 -12.04
CA ALA A 28 -9.68 18.63 -12.82
C ALA A 28 -10.95 19.08 -12.07
N SER A 29 -11.47 18.24 -11.16
CA SER A 29 -12.59 18.57 -10.28
C SER A 29 -12.20 19.36 -9.02
N GLY A 30 -10.92 19.74 -8.87
CA GLY A 30 -10.41 20.50 -7.72
C GLY A 30 -10.16 19.68 -6.46
N LYS A 31 -10.16 18.33 -6.56
CA LYS A 31 -9.81 17.44 -5.44
C LYS A 31 -8.30 17.27 -5.33
N ARG A 32 -7.80 16.90 -4.15
CA ARG A 32 -6.38 16.59 -3.93
C ARG A 32 -5.97 15.30 -4.63
N ARG A 33 -4.65 15.12 -4.81
CA ARG A 33 -4.06 13.86 -5.25
C ARG A 33 -4.29 12.78 -4.19
N PRO A 34 -4.49 11.52 -4.60
CA PRO A 34 -4.42 10.40 -3.67
C PRO A 34 -3.01 10.25 -3.08
N GLY A 35 -2.92 9.95 -1.80
CA GLY A 35 -1.67 9.80 -1.06
C GLY A 35 -1.41 8.35 -0.64
N LEU A 36 -0.20 7.84 -0.91
CA LEU A 36 0.26 6.53 -0.46
C LEU A 36 1.49 6.66 0.44
N ALA A 37 1.41 6.17 1.66
CA ALA A 37 2.54 5.99 2.56
C ALA A 37 3.08 4.56 2.47
N VAL A 38 4.38 4.42 2.22
CA VAL A 38 5.09 3.14 2.17
C VAL A 38 6.14 3.12 3.25
N VAL A 39 5.99 2.22 4.21
CA VAL A 39 6.89 2.06 5.36
C VAL A 39 7.76 0.83 5.15
N LEU A 40 9.07 1.02 5.24
CA LEU A 40 10.08 -0.03 5.22
C LEU A 40 10.83 -0.01 6.55
N VAL A 41 11.00 -1.18 7.18
CA VAL A 41 11.76 -1.29 8.44
C VAL A 41 12.94 -2.22 8.23
N GLY A 42 14.15 -1.72 8.47
CA GLY A 42 15.39 -2.44 8.23
C GLY A 42 15.84 -2.40 6.77
N PHE A 43 16.82 -3.24 6.45
CA PHE A 43 17.46 -3.26 5.15
C PHE A 43 17.34 -4.65 4.51
N ASP A 44 16.47 -4.76 3.50
CA ASP A 44 16.43 -5.92 2.61
C ASP A 44 16.49 -5.42 1.16
N PRO A 45 17.54 -5.79 0.38
CA PRO A 45 17.68 -5.38 -1.01
C PRO A 45 16.46 -5.72 -1.89
N ALA A 46 15.75 -6.82 -1.61
CA ALA A 46 14.53 -7.18 -2.35
C ALA A 46 13.38 -6.21 -2.04
N SER A 47 13.21 -5.88 -0.76
CA SER A 47 12.24 -4.91 -0.27
C SER A 47 12.48 -3.50 -0.84
N GLU A 48 13.73 -3.05 -0.97
CA GLU A 48 14.03 -1.75 -1.61
C GLU A 48 13.56 -1.69 -3.07
N ILE A 49 13.77 -2.77 -3.83
CA ILE A 49 13.32 -2.85 -5.23
C ILE A 49 11.80 -2.80 -5.29
N TYR A 50 11.12 -3.51 -4.38
CA TYR A 50 9.67 -3.52 -4.29
C TYR A 50 9.12 -2.11 -4.00
N VAL A 51 9.63 -1.46 -2.95
CA VAL A 51 9.25 -0.09 -2.56
C VAL A 51 9.52 0.89 -3.69
N ARG A 52 10.69 0.80 -4.36
CA ARG A 52 11.02 1.63 -5.52
C ARG A 52 10.04 1.45 -6.67
N ASN A 53 9.60 0.23 -6.94
CA ASN A 53 8.60 -0.04 -7.97
C ASN A 53 7.22 0.53 -7.61
N LYS A 54 6.84 0.50 -6.33
CA LYS A 54 5.60 1.14 -5.84
C LYS A 54 5.65 2.66 -5.99
N ARG A 55 6.77 3.29 -5.59
CA ARG A 55 7.00 4.74 -5.80
C ARG A 55 6.84 5.12 -7.28
N LYS A 56 7.52 4.39 -8.18
CA LYS A 56 7.39 4.61 -9.63
C LYS A 56 5.96 4.41 -10.15
N ALA A 57 5.21 3.45 -9.59
CA ALA A 57 3.82 3.25 -9.97
C ALA A 57 2.94 4.42 -9.53
N CYS A 58 3.14 4.95 -8.32
CA CYS A 58 2.47 6.17 -7.84
C CYS A 58 2.74 7.36 -8.75
N ASP A 59 4.00 7.59 -9.11
CA ASP A 59 4.39 8.70 -10.01
C ASP A 59 3.70 8.56 -11.38
N GLN A 60 3.64 7.34 -11.93
CA GLN A 60 3.01 7.06 -13.22
C GLN A 60 1.50 7.35 -13.23
N VAL A 61 0.83 7.21 -12.09
CA VAL A 61 -0.62 7.43 -11.98
C VAL A 61 -0.98 8.79 -11.36
N GLY A 62 0.01 9.59 -10.95
CA GLY A 62 -0.19 10.93 -10.40
C GLY A 62 -0.55 10.98 -8.92
N PHE A 63 -0.20 9.94 -8.16
CA PHE A 63 -0.35 9.93 -6.69
C PHE A 63 0.80 10.69 -6.02
N ASP A 64 0.54 11.23 -4.83
CA ASP A 64 1.61 11.65 -3.94
C ASP A 64 2.09 10.42 -3.15
N SER A 65 3.39 10.15 -3.19
CA SER A 65 3.97 9.02 -2.45
C SER A 65 4.89 9.52 -1.34
N ARG A 66 4.71 8.95 -0.15
CA ARG A 66 5.59 9.17 1.00
C ARG A 66 6.27 7.86 1.30
N ALA A 67 7.58 7.89 1.38
CA ALA A 67 8.32 6.70 1.69
C ALA A 67 9.14 6.92 2.94
N ILE A 68 8.94 6.01 3.89
CA ILE A 68 9.43 6.13 5.25
C ILE A 68 10.31 4.90 5.48
N ASP A 69 11.61 5.12 5.39
CA ASP A 69 12.62 4.10 5.56
C ASP A 69 13.12 4.20 7.01
N LEU A 70 12.73 3.23 7.84
CA LEU A 70 13.06 3.14 9.26
C LEU A 70 14.21 2.13 9.47
N PRO A 71 15.10 2.36 10.44
CA PRO A 71 16.20 1.45 10.67
C PRO A 71 15.72 0.14 11.34
N GLU A 72 16.54 -0.92 11.28
CA GLU A 72 16.16 -2.25 11.76
C GLU A 72 15.87 -2.26 13.26
N GLU A 73 16.59 -1.45 14.04
CA GLU A 73 16.45 -1.30 15.49
C GLU A 73 15.15 -0.59 15.94
N THR A 74 14.34 -0.10 15.00
CA THR A 74 13.06 0.55 15.32
C THR A 74 12.22 -0.36 16.20
N SER A 75 11.73 0.16 17.31
CA SER A 75 10.88 -0.59 18.22
C SER A 75 9.46 -0.75 17.68
N GLU A 76 8.76 -1.78 18.14
CA GLU A 76 7.34 -1.97 17.83
C GLU A 76 6.50 -0.73 18.21
N ALA A 77 6.81 -0.09 19.33
CA ALA A 77 6.10 1.09 19.80
C ALA A 77 6.29 2.31 18.88
N GLU A 78 7.50 2.53 18.39
CA GLU A 78 7.80 3.61 17.43
C GLU A 78 7.08 3.37 16.10
N LEU A 79 7.10 2.14 15.59
CA LEU A 79 6.38 1.79 14.36
C LEU A 79 4.87 1.97 14.52
N LEU A 80 4.29 1.52 15.63
CA LEU A 80 2.86 1.70 15.90
C LEU A 80 2.49 3.18 16.05
N GLY A 81 3.35 4.00 16.67
CA GLY A 81 3.19 5.44 16.73
C GLY A 81 3.13 6.08 15.35
N LEU A 82 4.08 5.72 14.46
CA LEU A 82 4.07 6.18 13.08
C LEU A 82 2.80 5.75 12.33
N ILE A 83 2.35 4.50 12.48
CA ILE A 83 1.11 4.04 11.84
C ILE A 83 -0.09 4.85 12.31
N GLN A 84 -0.15 5.21 13.60
CA GLN A 84 -1.19 6.09 14.12
C GLN A 84 -1.13 7.48 13.49
N GLU A 85 0.06 8.09 13.39
CA GLU A 85 0.22 9.38 12.71
C GLU A 85 -0.27 9.33 11.25
N LEU A 86 0.04 8.24 10.53
CA LEU A 86 -0.41 8.05 9.14
C LEU A 86 -1.92 7.78 9.04
N ASN A 87 -2.51 7.09 10.02
CA ASN A 87 -3.96 6.90 10.09
C ASN A 87 -4.68 8.24 10.29
N ASP A 88 -4.13 9.13 11.10
CA ASP A 88 -4.73 10.44 11.39
C ASP A 88 -4.44 11.49 10.31
N ASP A 89 -3.46 11.25 9.42
CA ASP A 89 -3.10 12.17 8.35
C ASP A 89 -4.17 12.19 7.23
N PRO A 90 -4.85 13.32 7.00
CA PRO A 90 -5.90 13.44 5.98
C PRO A 90 -5.38 13.44 4.54
N ASP A 91 -4.07 13.58 4.33
CA ASP A 91 -3.42 13.51 3.02
C ASP A 91 -2.91 12.10 2.68
N VAL A 92 -3.08 11.13 3.59
CA VAL A 92 -2.74 9.71 3.38
C VAL A 92 -4.03 8.91 3.20
N ASP A 93 -4.22 8.31 2.02
CA ASP A 93 -5.36 7.44 1.71
C ASP A 93 -5.01 5.95 1.83
N GLY A 94 -3.72 5.63 1.76
CA GLY A 94 -3.23 4.25 1.82
C GLY A 94 -1.94 4.15 2.62
N ILE A 95 -1.84 3.09 3.41
CA ILE A 95 -0.65 2.73 4.17
C ILE A 95 -0.24 1.31 3.75
N LEU A 96 1.03 1.16 3.40
CA LEU A 96 1.64 -0.13 3.10
C LEU A 96 2.87 -0.30 3.99
N VAL A 97 2.87 -1.33 4.82
CA VAL A 97 4.04 -1.74 5.60
C VAL A 97 4.69 -2.93 4.91
N GLN A 98 5.92 -2.76 4.46
CA GLN A 98 6.64 -3.81 3.74
C GLN A 98 7.00 -4.96 4.69
N LEU A 99 6.62 -6.18 4.31
CA LEU A 99 6.99 -7.42 5.00
C LEU A 99 8.18 -8.12 4.31
N PRO A 100 8.97 -8.93 5.02
CA PRO A 100 8.89 -9.20 6.46
C PRO A 100 9.42 -8.04 7.32
N LEU A 101 8.89 -7.91 8.54
CA LEU A 101 9.41 -6.99 9.56
C LEU A 101 10.53 -7.67 10.38
N PRO A 102 11.40 -6.89 11.05
CA PRO A 102 12.37 -7.43 12.01
C PRO A 102 11.72 -8.32 13.08
N LEU A 103 12.47 -9.32 13.56
CA LEU A 103 11.94 -10.39 14.43
C LEU A 103 11.39 -9.90 15.78
N HIS A 104 11.82 -8.73 16.26
CA HIS A 104 11.33 -8.13 17.51
C HIS A 104 10.02 -7.35 17.35
N ILE A 105 9.46 -7.27 16.14
CA ILE A 105 8.18 -6.61 15.86
C ILE A 105 7.13 -7.66 15.50
N ASP A 106 5.98 -7.63 16.18
CA ASP A 106 4.83 -8.45 15.82
C ASP A 106 4.09 -7.85 14.60
N SER A 107 4.28 -8.45 13.43
CA SER A 107 3.63 -8.03 12.19
C SER A 107 2.11 -8.04 12.27
N SER A 108 1.50 -8.92 13.09
CA SER A 108 0.05 -8.98 13.24
C SER A 108 -0.47 -7.73 13.95
N LYS A 109 0.26 -7.23 14.96
CA LYS A 109 -0.12 -5.98 15.63
C LYS A 109 -0.01 -4.79 14.70
N VAL A 110 1.06 -4.74 13.89
CA VAL A 110 1.26 -3.65 12.92
C VAL A 110 0.16 -3.64 11.87
N ILE A 111 -0.16 -4.79 11.29
CA ILE A 111 -1.26 -4.92 10.31
C ILE A 111 -2.60 -4.50 10.91
N ASN A 112 -2.89 -4.94 12.14
CA ASN A 112 -4.14 -4.59 12.85
C ASN A 112 -4.21 -3.12 13.28
N ALA A 113 -3.08 -2.41 13.33
CA ALA A 113 -3.03 -1.01 13.69
C ALA A 113 -3.35 -0.09 12.51
N ILE A 114 -3.23 -0.56 11.27
CA ILE A 114 -3.60 0.21 10.07
C ILE A 114 -5.13 0.33 10.02
N ASP A 115 -5.66 1.55 9.83
CA ASP A 115 -7.11 1.72 9.64
C ASP A 115 -7.56 0.87 8.44
N PRO A 116 -8.60 0.01 8.58
CA PRO A 116 -9.10 -0.81 7.48
C PRO A 116 -9.39 -0.04 6.18
N VAL A 117 -9.76 1.25 6.28
CA VAL A 117 -10.03 2.09 5.09
C VAL A 117 -8.76 2.56 4.38
N LYS A 118 -7.61 2.55 5.06
CA LYS A 118 -6.28 2.86 4.51
C LYS A 118 -5.42 1.62 4.26
N ASP A 119 -5.89 0.43 4.63
CA ASP A 119 -5.21 -0.86 4.37
C ASP A 119 -5.30 -1.27 2.90
N VAL A 120 -4.49 -0.62 2.07
CA VAL A 120 -4.44 -0.85 0.62
C VAL A 120 -3.77 -2.18 0.24
N ASP A 121 -3.11 -2.85 1.18
CA ASP A 121 -2.59 -4.21 0.99
C ASP A 121 -3.64 -5.28 1.34
N GLY A 122 -4.70 -4.91 2.07
CA GLY A 122 -5.89 -5.73 2.32
C GLY A 122 -5.71 -6.82 3.37
N PHE A 123 -4.65 -6.76 4.18
CA PHE A 123 -4.34 -7.78 5.18
C PHE A 123 -5.01 -7.56 6.53
N HIS A 124 -5.62 -6.39 6.76
CA HIS A 124 -6.34 -6.13 7.99
C HIS A 124 -7.48 -7.17 8.14
N PRO A 125 -7.63 -7.84 9.30
CA PRO A 125 -8.63 -8.89 9.50
C PRO A 125 -10.07 -8.47 9.17
N HIS A 126 -10.40 -7.19 9.40
CA HIS A 126 -11.65 -6.59 8.93
C HIS A 126 -11.85 -6.74 7.41
N ASN A 127 -10.87 -6.37 6.59
CA ASN A 127 -10.94 -6.46 5.13
C ASN A 127 -11.01 -7.92 4.65
N ILE A 128 -10.23 -8.81 5.28
CA ILE A 128 -10.33 -10.26 5.05
C ILE A 128 -11.73 -10.79 5.43
N GLY A 129 -12.29 -10.31 6.54
CA GLY A 129 -13.62 -10.67 7.00
C GLY A 129 -14.73 -10.21 6.05
N LEU A 130 -14.62 -8.98 5.52
CA LEU A 130 -15.51 -8.48 4.47
C LEU A 130 -15.43 -9.34 3.22
N LEU A 131 -14.21 -9.68 2.78
CA LEU A 131 -13.99 -10.57 1.64
C LEU A 131 -14.64 -11.95 1.85
N ALA A 132 -14.42 -12.57 3.01
CA ALA A 132 -14.98 -13.87 3.35
C ALA A 132 -16.53 -13.87 3.35
N GLN A 133 -17.12 -12.75 3.74
CA GLN A 133 -18.57 -12.51 3.72
C GLN A 133 -19.10 -12.07 2.36
N ARG A 134 -18.24 -11.93 1.34
CA ARG A 134 -18.58 -11.41 -0.01
C ARG A 134 -19.10 -9.98 0.00
N LEU A 135 -18.67 -9.20 0.99
CA LEU A 135 -18.96 -7.77 1.12
C LEU A 135 -17.88 -6.93 0.42
N PRO A 136 -18.21 -5.69 -0.01
CA PRO A 136 -17.23 -4.79 -0.60
C PRO A 136 -16.24 -4.29 0.46
N GLY A 137 -14.99 -4.06 0.05
CA GLY A 137 -13.90 -3.57 0.88
C GLY A 137 -12.58 -3.61 0.10
N LEU A 138 -11.49 -3.13 0.70
CA LEU A 138 -10.15 -3.36 0.19
C LEU A 138 -9.84 -4.87 0.26
N ARG A 139 -9.02 -5.36 -0.68
CA ARG A 139 -8.75 -6.79 -0.84
C ARG A 139 -7.26 -7.03 -0.98
N PRO A 140 -6.75 -8.20 -0.53
CA PRO A 140 -5.38 -8.62 -0.81
C PRO A 140 -5.02 -8.47 -2.28
N CYS A 141 -3.87 -7.85 -2.55
CA CYS A 141 -3.45 -7.48 -3.91
C CYS A 141 -3.04 -8.67 -4.80
N THR A 142 -2.61 -9.80 -4.22
CA THR A 142 -2.16 -11.01 -4.94
C THR A 142 -3.04 -12.19 -4.55
#